data_AF-A0A523YP82-F1
#
_entry.id   AF-A0A523YP82-F1
#
_cell.length_a   1.000
_cell.length_b   1.000
_cell.length_c   1.000
_cell.angle_alpha   90.00
_cell.angle_beta   90.00
_cell.angle_gamma   90.00
#
_symmetry.space_group_name_H-M   'P 1'
#
loop_
_entity.id
_entity.type
_entity.pdbx_description
1 polymer ?
#
loop_
_entity_poly.entity_id
_entity_poly.type
_entity_poly.pdbx_seq_one_letter_code
_entity_poly.pdbx_strand_id
1 'polypeptide(L)'
;MVVTPHPDDAEYGVAGTVARWIGEGKDVVYVVCTNGDKGTSNANMKPEALARIREEEQTAAARSLGVREVIFLRHPDQGLEDTPEFRKELVRLIRIYKPETVATADPYRRYVWHRDHRITG
;
A
#
# COMPACT_ATOMS: atom_id res chain seq x y z
N MET A 1 10.52 2.50 3.86
CA MET A 1 9.19 1.84 3.94
C MET A 1 8.20 2.72 3.20
N VAL A 2 7.37 2.12 2.33
CA VAL A 2 6.28 2.81 1.66
C VAL A 2 4.98 2.23 2.20
N VAL A 3 4.09 3.07 2.72
CA VAL A 3 2.77 2.67 3.22
C VAL A 3 1.74 3.22 2.25
N THR A 4 0.92 2.35 1.67
CA THR A 4 -0.09 2.75 0.69
C THR A 4 -1.48 2.23 1.02
N PRO A 5 -2.55 2.99 0.68
CA PRO A 5 -3.91 2.57 0.93
C PRO A 5 -4.27 1.29 0.16
N HIS A 6 -4.03 1.26 -1.16
CA HIS A 6 -4.41 0.15 -2.03
C HIS A 6 -3.19 -0.42 -2.78
N PRO A 7 -3.33 -1.61 -3.39
CA PRO A 7 -2.46 -2.02 -4.49
C PRO A 7 -2.41 -0.92 -5.55
N ASP A 8 -1.31 -0.74 -6.27
CA ASP A 8 -1.01 0.30 -7.29
C ASP A 8 -0.62 1.71 -6.80
N ASP A 9 -1.00 2.09 -5.57
CA ASP A 9 -0.76 3.45 -5.09
C ASP A 9 0.74 3.80 -4.99
N ALA A 10 1.58 2.79 -4.73
CA ALA A 10 3.03 2.97 -4.68
C ALA A 10 3.60 3.24 -6.08
N GLU A 11 3.06 2.54 -7.08
CA GLU A 11 3.41 2.67 -8.48
C GLU A 11 3.04 4.05 -9.03
N TYR A 12 1.85 4.57 -8.66
CA TYR A 12 1.44 5.92 -9.05
C TYR A 12 2.17 7.02 -8.28
N GLY A 13 2.42 6.83 -6.99
CA GLY A 13 2.89 7.89 -6.10
C GLY A 13 4.41 8.04 -6.06
N VAL A 14 5.15 6.93 -6.02
CA VAL A 14 6.56 6.97 -5.57
C VAL A 14 7.48 5.95 -6.26
N ALA A 15 7.02 5.15 -7.23
CA ALA A 15 7.83 4.11 -7.86
C ALA A 15 9.14 4.61 -8.48
N GLY A 16 9.16 5.80 -9.10
CA GLY A 16 10.41 6.38 -9.62
C GLY A 16 11.45 6.64 -8.53
N THR A 17 11.00 7.11 -7.36
CA THR A 17 11.86 7.30 -6.18
C THR A 17 12.29 5.97 -5.58
N VAL A 18 11.39 4.99 -5.53
CA VAL A 18 11.70 3.62 -5.07
C VAL A 18 12.76 2.97 -5.94
N ALA A 19 12.62 3.04 -7.26
CA ALA A 19 13.60 2.53 -8.21
C ALA A 19 14.98 3.19 -8.00
N ARG A 20 14.99 4.51 -7.74
CA ARG A 20 16.23 5.23 -7.43
C ARG A 20 16.85 4.75 -6.12
N TRP A 21 16.08 4.62 -5.05
CA TRP A 21 16.58 4.12 -3.76
C TRP A 21 17.16 2.72 -3.86
N ILE A 22 16.49 1.83 -4.59
CA ILE A 22 16.98 0.47 -4.83
C ILE A 22 18.27 0.50 -5.65
N GLY A 23 18.36 1.34 -6.70
CA GLY A 23 19.60 1.55 -7.46
C GLY A 23 20.76 2.15 -6.64
N GLU A 24 20.44 2.88 -5.58
CA GLU A 24 21.40 3.38 -4.58
C GLU A 24 21.76 2.33 -3.51
N GLY A 25 21.25 1.10 -3.61
CA GLY A 25 21.53 0.00 -2.69
C GLY A 25 20.70 0.01 -1.40
N LYS A 26 19.58 0.74 -1.36
CA LYS A 26 18.68 0.80 -0.20
C LYS A 26 17.64 -0.31 -0.25
N ASP A 27 17.32 -0.86 0.91
CA ASP A 27 16.20 -1.77 1.08
C ASP A 27 14.87 -1.00 1.14
N VAL A 28 13.92 -1.40 0.30
CA VAL A 28 12.55 -0.87 0.31
C VAL A 28 11.57 -2.00 0.61
N VAL A 29 10.65 -1.74 1.54
CA VAL A 29 9.50 -2.60 1.85
C VAL A 29 8.21 -1.82 1.66
N TYR A 30 7.20 -2.50 1.11
CA TYR A 30 5.86 -1.94 0.92
C TYR A 30 4.91 -2.48 1.98
N VAL A 31 4.01 -1.63 2.46
CA VAL A 31 2.90 -1.98 3.34
C VAL A 31 1.63 -1.52 2.65
N VAL A 32 0.80 -2.46 2.20
CA VAL A 32 -0.46 -2.17 1.52
C VAL A 32 -1.61 -2.40 2.51
N CYS A 33 -2.35 -1.35 2.81
CA CYS A 33 -3.33 -1.34 3.90
C CYS A 33 -4.59 -2.14 3.55
N THR A 34 -5.08 -2.02 2.32
CA THR A 34 -6.30 -2.70 1.87
C THR A 34 -6.04 -3.78 0.83
N ASN A 35 -7.04 -4.63 0.61
CA ASN A 35 -6.99 -5.71 -0.37
C ASN A 35 -7.40 -5.27 -1.79
N GLY A 36 -7.93 -4.05 -1.96
CA GLY A 36 -8.35 -3.52 -3.26
C GLY A 36 -9.58 -4.19 -3.89
N ASP A 37 -10.42 -4.85 -3.09
CA ASP A 37 -11.53 -5.70 -3.53
C ASP A 37 -12.73 -4.98 -4.17
N LYS A 38 -12.71 -3.64 -4.24
CA LYS A 38 -13.74 -2.81 -4.90
C LYS A 38 -13.27 -2.15 -6.20
N GLY A 39 -12.02 -2.36 -6.60
CA GLY A 39 -11.38 -1.74 -7.77
C GLY A 39 -11.84 -2.26 -9.14
N THR A 40 -13.14 -2.49 -9.34
CA THR A 40 -13.66 -3.00 -10.63
C THR A 40 -15.04 -2.44 -10.96
N SER A 41 -15.29 -2.22 -12.26
CA SER A 41 -16.62 -1.92 -12.80
C SER A 41 -17.37 -3.17 -13.28
N ASN A 42 -16.74 -4.34 -13.26
CA ASN A 42 -17.35 -5.59 -13.68
C ASN A 42 -18.24 -6.17 -12.58
N ALA A 43 -19.56 -6.11 -12.77
CA ALA A 43 -20.55 -6.62 -11.82
C ALA A 43 -20.45 -8.14 -11.54
N ASN A 44 -19.80 -8.90 -12.43
CA ASN A 44 -19.60 -10.35 -12.25
C ASN A 44 -18.29 -10.68 -11.51
N MET A 45 -17.43 -9.69 -11.24
CA MET A 45 -16.18 -9.89 -10.51
C MET A 45 -16.49 -10.05 -9.02
N LYS A 46 -16.04 -11.17 -8.43
CA LYS A 46 -16.18 -11.41 -7.00
C LYS A 46 -15.09 -10.65 -6.23
N PRO A 47 -15.41 -9.93 -5.14
CA PRO A 47 -14.43 -9.18 -4.35
C PRO A 47 -13.21 -10.00 -3.94
N GLU A 48 -13.40 -11.24 -3.48
CA GLU A 48 -12.30 -12.10 -3.02
C GLU A 48 -11.42 -12.59 -4.18
N ALA A 49 -11.99 -12.71 -5.38
CA ALA A 49 -11.21 -13.02 -6.58
C ALA A 49 -10.39 -11.82 -7.01
N LEU A 50 -10.97 -10.62 -6.97
CA LEU A 50 -10.26 -9.38 -7.28
C LEU A 50 -9.12 -9.11 -6.30
N ALA A 51 -9.34 -9.28 -5.00
CA ALA A 51 -8.31 -9.13 -3.99
C ALA A 51 -7.08 -10.02 -4.27
N ARG A 52 -7.30 -11.30 -4.61
CA ARG A 52 -6.21 -12.22 -4.97
C ARG A 52 -5.45 -11.76 -6.21
N ILE A 53 -6.17 -11.35 -7.25
CA ILE A 53 -5.57 -10.82 -8.48
C ILE A 53 -4.69 -9.61 -8.14
N ARG A 54 -5.19 -8.65 -7.35
CA ARG A 54 -4.43 -7.45 -7.01
C ARG A 54 -3.23 -7.71 -6.11
N GLU A 55 -3.28 -8.69 -5.20
CA GLU A 55 -2.10 -9.13 -4.43
C GLU A 55 -1.02 -9.70 -5.35
N GLU A 56 -1.40 -10.52 -6.34
CA GLU A 56 -0.49 -11.08 -7.34
C GLU A 56 0.13 -9.97 -8.21
N GLU A 57 -0.70 -9.05 -8.71
CA GLU A 57 -0.28 -7.89 -9.50
C GLU A 57 0.69 -7.00 -8.73
N GLN A 58 0.37 -6.63 -7.49
CA GLN A 58 1.23 -5.79 -6.66
C GLN A 58 2.56 -6.47 -6.34
N THR A 59 2.54 -7.78 -6.07
CA THR A 59 3.76 -8.55 -5.81
C THR A 59 4.65 -8.57 -7.05
N ALA A 60 4.07 -8.77 -8.24
CA ALA A 60 4.79 -8.73 -9.50
C ALA A 60 5.36 -7.33 -9.79
N ALA A 61 4.57 -6.27 -9.58
CA ALA A 61 5.00 -4.88 -9.76
C ALA A 61 6.17 -4.53 -8.83
N ALA A 62 6.03 -4.84 -7.53
CA ALA A 62 7.08 -4.62 -6.54
C ALA A 62 8.37 -5.38 -6.88
N ARG A 63 8.25 -6.66 -7.29
CA ARG A 63 9.39 -7.47 -7.74
C ARG A 63 10.09 -6.86 -8.95
N SER A 64 9.36 -6.26 -9.89
CA SER A 64 9.95 -5.61 -11.07
C SER A 64 10.85 -4.43 -10.72
N LEU A 65 10.58 -3.74 -9.60
CA LEU A 65 11.40 -2.63 -9.09
C LEU A 65 12.56 -3.09 -8.19
N GLY A 66 12.56 -4.34 -7.73
CA GLY A 66 13.50 -4.86 -6.73
C GLY A 66 13.10 -4.60 -5.28
N VAL A 67 11.83 -4.30 -5.02
CA VAL A 67 11.30 -4.15 -3.66
C VAL A 67 11.48 -5.47 -2.92
N ARG A 68 12.01 -5.40 -1.69
CA ARG A 68 12.38 -6.58 -0.90
C ARG A 68 11.18 -7.43 -0.50
N GLU A 69 10.11 -6.78 -0.07
CA GLU A 69 8.93 -7.43 0.48
C GLU A 69 7.71 -6.52 0.37
N VAL A 70 6.54 -7.14 0.15
CA VAL A 70 5.23 -6.49 0.23
C VAL A 70 4.44 -7.11 1.38
N ILE A 71 4.02 -6.28 2.33
CA ILE A 71 3.22 -6.67 3.47
C ILE A 71 1.78 -6.23 3.22
N PHE A 72 0.86 -7.18 3.08
CA PHE A 72 -0.57 -6.90 2.94
C PHE A 72 -1.27 -6.98 4.30
N LEU A 73 -1.85 -5.87 4.75
CA LEU A 73 -2.71 -5.84 5.95
C LEU A 73 -4.11 -6.40 5.66
N ARG A 74 -4.54 -6.37 4.39
CA ARG A 74 -5.78 -6.97 3.89
C ARG A 74 -7.06 -6.45 4.54
N HIS A 75 -7.07 -5.18 4.96
CA HIS A 75 -8.33 -4.52 5.30
C HIS A 75 -9.24 -4.43 4.06
N PRO A 76 -10.56 -4.47 4.21
CA PRO A 76 -11.47 -4.26 3.08
C PRO A 76 -11.23 -2.89 2.43
N ASP A 77 -11.25 -2.84 1.09
CA ASP A 77 -11.19 -1.59 0.33
C ASP A 77 -12.38 -0.68 0.70
N GLN A 78 -12.15 0.62 0.77
CA GLN A 78 -13.05 1.67 1.29
C GLN A 78 -13.48 1.47 2.76
N GLY A 79 -12.79 0.60 3.50
CA GLY A 79 -13.15 0.19 4.86
C GLY A 79 -12.19 0.65 5.94
N LEU A 80 -11.16 1.45 5.63
CA LEU A 80 -10.20 1.88 6.64
C LEU A 80 -10.82 2.90 7.60
N GLU A 81 -10.51 2.71 8.88
CA GLU A 81 -10.89 3.60 9.98
C GLU A 81 -9.66 3.93 10.82
N ASP A 82 -9.57 5.18 11.31
CA ASP A 82 -8.54 5.58 12.26
C ASP A 82 -8.83 4.98 13.65
N THR A 83 -8.42 3.73 13.81
CA THR A 83 -8.54 2.98 15.05
C THR A 83 -7.17 2.77 15.70
N PRO A 84 -7.11 2.64 17.03
CA PRO A 84 -5.90 2.18 17.71
C PRO A 84 -5.36 0.85 17.16
N GLU A 85 -6.25 -0.04 16.70
CA GLU A 85 -5.93 -1.35 16.14
C GLU A 85 -5.16 -1.21 14.83
N PHE A 86 -5.69 -0.43 13.87
CA PHE A 86 -5.01 -0.15 12.61
C PHE A 86 -3.64 0.53 12.84
N ARG A 87 -3.58 1.52 13.74
CA ARG A 87 -2.32 2.17 14.12
C ARG A 87 -1.31 1.19 14.72
N LYS A 88 -1.73 0.23 15.54
CA LYS A 88 -0.84 -0.80 16.13
C LYS A 88 -0.22 -1.68 15.06
N GLU A 89 -0.93 -2.00 13.97
CA GLU A 89 -0.39 -2.78 12.86
C GLU A 89 0.78 -2.04 12.19
N LEU A 90 0.59 -0.76 11.86
CA LEU A 90 1.65 0.08 11.28
C LEU A 90 2.83 0.26 12.24
N VAL A 91 2.55 0.56 13.53
CA VAL A 91 3.59 0.69 14.57
C VAL A 91 4.39 -0.60 14.71
N ARG A 92 3.75 -1.77 14.64
CA ARG A 92 4.44 -3.06 14.70
C ARG A 92 5.41 -3.20 13.54
N LEU A 93 4.99 -2.89 12.31
CA LEU A 93 5.84 -2.98 11.13
C LEU A 93 7.00 -1.97 11.19
N ILE A 94 6.74 -0.73 11.62
CA ILE A 94 7.80 0.28 11.82
C ILE A 94 8.84 -0.22 12.84
N ARG A 95 8.41 -0.88 13.93
CA ARG A 95 9.33 -1.44 14.94
C ARG A 95 10.14 -2.65 14.45
N ILE A 96 9.55 -3.47 13.58
CA ILE A 96 10.21 -4.64 12.98
C ILE A 96 11.26 -4.19 11.96
N TYR A 97 10.87 -3.35 11.00
CA TYR A 97 11.73 -2.95 9.88
C TYR A 97 12.63 -1.76 10.19
N LYS A 98 12.34 -0.99 11.25
CA LYS A 98 13.10 0.21 11.68
C LYS A 98 13.48 1.12 10.50
N PRO A 99 12.51 1.56 9.67
CA PRO A 99 12.82 2.32 8.47
C PRO A 99 13.39 3.70 8.81
N GLU A 100 14.43 4.12 8.09
CA GLU A 100 14.97 5.50 8.17
C GLU A 100 14.05 6.51 7.48
N THR A 101 13.24 6.06 6.52
CA THR A 101 12.30 6.89 5.77
C THR A 101 10.99 6.14 5.57
N VAL A 102 9.89 6.85 5.84
CA VAL A 102 8.51 6.41 5.55
C VAL A 102 7.94 7.34 4.49
N ALA A 103 7.39 6.78 3.41
CA ALA A 103 6.61 7.49 2.41
C ALA A 103 5.15 7.00 2.47
N THR A 104 4.20 7.92 2.39
CA THR A 104 2.76 7.63 2.41
C THR A 104 1.98 8.69 1.63
N ALA A 105 0.66 8.53 1.49
CA ALA A 105 -0.23 9.51 0.90
C ALA A 105 -0.33 10.78 1.79
N ASP A 106 -0.44 11.95 1.17
CA ASP A 106 -0.81 13.18 1.90
C ASP A 106 -2.30 13.14 2.26
N PRO A 107 -2.67 13.07 3.56
CA PRO A 107 -4.06 12.92 3.99
C PRO A 107 -4.92 14.16 3.71
N TYR A 108 -4.29 15.31 3.41
CA TYR A 108 -4.96 16.56 3.12
C TYR A 108 -4.82 16.99 1.65
N ARG A 109 -4.40 16.06 0.78
CA ARG A 109 -4.25 16.33 -0.65
C ARG A 109 -5.58 16.83 -1.25
N ARG A 110 -5.54 18.05 -1.78
CA ARG A 110 -6.72 18.71 -2.36
C ARG A 110 -7.36 17.83 -3.43
N TYR A 111 -8.69 17.70 -3.38
CA TYR A 111 -9.53 16.91 -4.28
C TYR A 111 -9.43 15.38 -4.14
N VAL A 112 -8.57 14.84 -3.28
CA VAL A 112 -8.56 13.41 -2.97
C VAL A 112 -9.48 13.16 -1.77
N TRP A 113 -10.69 12.67 -2.06
CA TRP A 113 -11.72 12.44 -1.04
C TRP A 113 -11.88 10.96 -0.64
N HIS A 114 -11.05 10.07 -1.18
CA HIS A 114 -11.08 8.66 -0.84
C HIS A 114 -10.71 8.47 0.64
N ARG A 115 -11.57 7.79 1.40
CA ARG A 115 -11.40 7.58 2.85
C ARG A 115 -10.04 6.96 3.15
N ASP A 116 -9.72 5.87 2.47
CA ASP A 116 -8.53 5.08 2.75
C ASP A 116 -7.23 5.87 2.55
N HIS A 117 -7.18 6.81 1.59
CA HIS A 117 -6.02 7.68 1.43
C HIS A 117 -5.83 8.63 2.62
N ARG A 118 -6.93 9.17 3.16
CA ARG A 118 -6.88 10.07 4.32
C ARG A 118 -6.54 9.35 5.61
N ILE A 119 -6.98 8.11 5.78
CA ILE A 119 -6.73 7.32 6.98
C ILE A 119 -5.32 6.71 6.97
N THR A 120 -4.78 6.40 5.78
CA THR A 120 -3.42 5.85 5.65
C THR A 120 -2.32 6.90 5.83
N GLY A 121 -2.58 8.14 5.41
CA GLY A 121 -1.63 9.27 5.53
C GLY A 121 -1.58 9.86 6.93
#